data_AF-A0AAV6BCV8-F1
#
_entry.id   AF-A0AAV6BCV8-F1
#
_cell.length_a   1.000
_cell.length_b   1.000
_cell.length_c   1.000
_cell.angle_alpha   90.00
_cell.angle_beta   90.00
_cell.angle_gamma   90.00
#
_symmetry.space_group_name_H-M   'P 1'
#
loop_
_entity.id
_entity.type
_entity.pdbx_description
1 polymer ?
#
loop_
_entity_poly.entity_id
_entity_poly.type
_entity_poly.pdbx_seq_one_letter_code
_entity_poly.pdbx_strand_id
1 'polypeptide(L)'
;MLASRYFVDLTQPEIAAQLKKNPLVILPQGSVEQHGPHLPTGTDIFASNVIAHAVAERMDGLVLPGGPLGVTPLHMPFEGTITLSPDTYMNVVKETCASVAQHGAKYLLILNWHELNIP
;
A
#
# COMPACT_ATOMS: atom_id res chain seq x y z
N MET A 1 -16.08 -11.68 -13.37
CA MET A 1 -15.54 -10.79 -12.33
C MET A 1 -14.21 -11.37 -11.87
N LEU A 2 -13.23 -10.54 -11.50
CA LEU A 2 -11.96 -11.04 -10.96
C LEU A 2 -12.21 -11.76 -9.62
N ALA A 3 -11.39 -12.76 -9.31
CA ALA A 3 -11.48 -13.50 -8.05
C ALA A 3 -10.93 -12.72 -6.85
N SER A 4 -10.07 -11.72 -7.10
CA SER A 4 -9.47 -10.83 -6.10
C SER A 4 -9.28 -9.43 -6.68
N ARG A 5 -9.15 -8.43 -5.81
CA ARG A 5 -8.70 -7.08 -6.17
C ARG A 5 -7.21 -6.87 -5.89
N TYR A 6 -6.57 -7.77 -5.17
CA TYR A 6 -5.14 -7.68 -4.89
C TYR A 6 -4.33 -8.08 -6.12
N PHE A 7 -3.41 -7.21 -6.51
CA PHE A 7 -2.56 -7.36 -7.69
C PHE A 7 -1.73 -8.65 -7.63
N VAL A 8 -1.29 -9.05 -6.44
CA VAL A 8 -0.47 -10.24 -6.20
C VAL A 8 -1.23 -11.57 -6.31
N ASP A 9 -2.56 -11.54 -6.28
CA ASP A 9 -3.39 -12.74 -6.41
C ASP A 9 -3.78 -13.02 -7.86
N LEU A 10 -3.50 -12.09 -8.78
CA LEU A 10 -3.93 -12.14 -10.17
C LEU A 10 -2.81 -12.60 -11.09
N THR A 11 -3.20 -13.30 -12.15
CA THR A 11 -2.29 -13.63 -13.24
C THR A 11 -2.00 -12.39 -14.10
N GLN A 12 -0.86 -12.41 -14.80
CA GLN A 12 -0.48 -11.31 -15.69
C GLN A 12 -1.56 -10.95 -16.73
N PRO A 13 -2.24 -11.91 -17.41
CA PRO A 13 -3.31 -11.58 -18.35
C PRO A 13 -4.52 -10.90 -17.70
N GLU A 14 -4.89 -11.29 -16.47
CA GLU A 14 -5.99 -10.67 -15.72
C GLU A 14 -5.65 -9.22 -15.37
N ILE A 15 -4.43 -8.96 -14.90
CA ILE A 15 -3.93 -7.62 -14.62
C ILE A 15 -3.96 -6.77 -15.89
N ALA A 16 -3.40 -7.28 -16.99
CA ALA A 16 -3.35 -6.55 -18.26
C ALA A 16 -4.75 -6.23 -18.80
N ALA A 17 -5.70 -7.16 -18.68
CA ALA A 17 -7.09 -6.94 -19.05
C ALA A 17 -7.77 -5.90 -18.14
N GLN A 18 -7.54 -5.96 -16.83
CA GLN A 18 -8.14 -5.03 -15.89
C GLN A 18 -7.60 -3.62 -16.08
N LEU A 19 -6.28 -3.42 -16.23
CA LEU A 19 -5.70 -2.08 -16.44
C LEU A 19 -6.19 -1.42 -17.74
N LYS A 20 -6.51 -2.21 -18.79
CA LYS A 20 -7.16 -1.69 -20.01
C LYS A 20 -8.60 -1.25 -19.76
N LYS A 21 -9.33 -1.98 -18.91
CA LYS A 21 -10.73 -1.69 -18.57
C LYS A 21 -10.85 -0.52 -17.60
N ASN A 22 -10.06 -0.53 -16.54
CA ASN A 22 -10.00 0.48 -15.50
C ASN A 22 -8.55 0.63 -14.99
N PRO A 23 -7.87 1.75 -15.30
CA PRO A 23 -6.46 1.94 -15.00
C PRO A 23 -6.22 2.50 -13.58
N LEU A 24 -7.16 2.34 -12.65
CA LEU A 24 -7.01 2.71 -11.24
C LEU A 24 -6.24 1.65 -10.47
N VAL A 25 -5.15 2.05 -9.82
CA VAL A 25 -4.43 1.24 -8.84
C VAL A 25 -4.28 2.00 -7.52
N ILE A 26 -4.35 1.24 -6.43
CA ILE A 26 -4.32 1.75 -5.06
C ILE A 26 -3.10 1.15 -4.37
N LEU A 27 -2.23 2.02 -3.84
CA LEU A 27 -1.07 1.63 -3.06
C LEU A 27 -1.35 1.90 -1.57
N PRO A 28 -1.70 0.87 -0.77
CA PRO A 28 -1.84 1.03 0.67
C PRO A 28 -0.46 1.24 1.30
N GLN A 29 -0.37 2.15 2.28
CA GLN A 29 0.84 2.44 3.05
C GLN A 29 0.51 2.55 4.54
N GLY A 30 1.33 1.88 5.37
CA GLY A 30 1.23 1.90 6.82
C GLY A 30 2.62 1.93 7.45
N SER A 31 2.73 1.37 8.66
CA SER A 31 3.95 1.32 9.47
C SER A 31 3.96 0.08 10.37
N VAL A 32 5.13 -0.20 10.95
CA VAL A 32 5.28 -1.17 12.06
C VAL A 32 5.79 -0.41 13.28
N GLU A 33 4.91 -0.13 14.22
CA GLU A 33 5.19 0.67 15.41
C GLU A 33 4.32 0.32 16.60
N GLN A 34 4.69 0.79 17.80
CA GLN A 34 3.86 0.58 18.98
C GLN A 34 2.50 1.30 18.85
N HIS A 35 1.42 0.62 19.24
CA HIS A 35 0.09 1.20 19.45
C HIS A 35 -0.44 0.91 20.87
N GLY A 36 0.47 1.01 21.85
CA GLY A 36 0.23 0.62 23.23
C GLY A 36 0.07 -0.89 23.45
N PRO A 37 -0.28 -1.33 24.67
CA PRO A 37 -0.24 -2.74 25.06
C PRO A 37 -1.43 -3.59 24.56
N HIS A 38 -2.35 -3.01 23.80
CA HIS A 38 -3.64 -3.61 23.46
C HIS A 38 -3.85 -3.79 21.95
N LEU A 39 -2.94 -3.25 21.12
CA LEU A 39 -3.01 -3.34 19.67
C LEU A 39 -1.70 -3.92 19.10
N PRO A 40 -1.79 -4.63 17.96
CA PRO A 40 -0.61 -5.13 17.25
C PRO A 40 0.16 -3.99 16.59
N THR A 41 1.46 -4.21 16.36
CA THR A 41 2.33 -3.21 15.75
C THR A 41 2.03 -2.92 14.27
N GLY A 42 1.30 -3.81 13.60
CA GLY A 42 0.87 -3.65 12.21
C GLY A 42 -0.48 -2.96 12.02
N THR A 43 -0.99 -2.24 13.03
CA THR A 43 -2.33 -1.62 13.00
C THR A 43 -2.54 -0.77 11.74
N ASP A 44 -1.55 0.04 11.36
CA ASP A 44 -1.63 0.89 10.17
C ASP A 44 -1.67 0.11 8.86
N ILE A 45 -0.91 -1.00 8.79
CA ILE A 45 -0.92 -1.90 7.63
C ILE A 45 -2.30 -2.55 7.49
N PHE A 46 -2.90 -2.99 8.58
CA PHE A 46 -4.21 -3.64 8.55
C PHE A 46 -5.30 -2.65 8.10
N ALA A 47 -5.31 -1.45 8.68
CA ALA A 47 -6.28 -0.43 8.33
C ALA A 47 -6.14 0.02 6.86
N SER A 48 -4.92 0.33 6.41
CA SER A 48 -4.68 0.76 5.03
C SER A 48 -5.09 -0.32 4.02
N ASN A 49 -4.77 -1.59 4.26
CA ASN A 49 -5.14 -2.69 3.36
C ASN A 49 -6.65 -2.93 3.29
N VAL A 50 -7.34 -2.93 4.43
CA VAL A 50 -8.80 -3.15 4.48
C VAL A 50 -9.54 -2.04 3.73
N ILE A 51 -9.14 -0.78 3.94
CA ILE A 51 -9.78 0.35 3.26
C ILE A 51 -9.43 0.35 1.77
N ALA A 52 -8.18 0.08 1.40
CA ALA A 52 -7.76 0.01 0.00
C ALA A 52 -8.55 -1.07 -0.77
N HIS A 53 -8.76 -2.23 -0.16
CA HIS A 53 -9.58 -3.29 -0.75
C HIS A 53 -11.04 -2.85 -0.93
N ALA A 54 -11.65 -2.28 0.10
CA ALA A 54 -13.03 -1.80 0.01
C ALA A 54 -13.22 -0.71 -1.06
N VAL A 55 -12.21 0.17 -1.24
CA VAL A 55 -12.21 1.16 -2.34
C VAL A 55 -12.07 0.45 -3.70
N ALA A 56 -11.15 -0.51 -3.84
CA ALA A 56 -10.96 -1.25 -5.08
C ALA A 56 -12.22 -2.01 -5.52
N GLU A 57 -12.95 -2.61 -4.58
CA GLU A 57 -14.21 -3.31 -4.86
C GLU A 57 -15.27 -2.37 -5.44
N ARG A 58 -15.39 -1.16 -4.89
CA ARG A 58 -16.40 -0.15 -5.31
C ARG A 58 -16.00 0.59 -6.58
N MET A 59 -14.72 0.84 -6.75
CA MET A 59 -14.18 1.64 -7.85
C MET A 59 -13.64 0.79 -9.00
N ASP A 60 -13.79 -0.53 -8.94
CA ASP A 60 -13.27 -1.51 -9.91
C ASP A 60 -11.75 -1.35 -10.17
N GLY A 61 -10.99 -0.98 -9.14
CA GLY A 61 -9.53 -0.82 -9.20
C GLY A 61 -8.75 -2.08 -8.80
N LEU A 62 -7.42 -1.98 -8.77
CA LEU A 62 -6.52 -3.00 -8.21
C LEU A 62 -5.74 -2.47 -7.01
N VAL A 63 -5.49 -3.33 -6.02
CA VAL A 63 -4.69 -3.01 -4.83
C VAL A 63 -3.29 -3.59 -5.00
N LEU A 64 -2.27 -2.73 -5.00
CA LEU A 64 -0.87 -3.13 -5.04
C LEU A 64 -0.44 -3.73 -3.70
N PRO A 65 0.61 -4.57 -3.67
CA PRO A 65 1.23 -4.92 -2.40
C PRO A 65 1.76 -3.63 -1.74
N GLY A 66 1.20 -3.28 -0.59
CA GLY A 66 1.65 -2.13 0.18
C GLY A 66 3.02 -2.36 0.80
N GLY A 67 3.76 -1.27 1.04
CA GLY A 67 4.99 -1.33 1.82
C GLY A 67 4.61 -1.72 3.25
N PRO A 68 5.06 -2.87 3.77
CA PRO A 68 4.75 -3.20 5.16
C PRO A 68 5.46 -2.25 6.12
N LEU A 69 6.45 -1.49 5.65
CA LEU A 69 7.25 -0.59 6.46
C LEU A 69 7.03 0.87 6.04
N GLY A 70 6.90 1.73 7.04
CA GLY A 70 6.82 3.18 6.88
C GLY A 70 8.04 3.89 7.45
N VAL A 71 7.88 5.18 7.70
CA VAL A 71 8.85 6.03 8.40
C VAL A 71 8.35 6.29 9.81
N THR A 72 9.00 5.76 10.84
CA THR A 72 8.57 5.88 12.25
C THR A 72 9.74 5.93 13.25
N PRO A 73 10.76 6.78 13.04
CA PRO A 73 11.94 6.83 13.91
C PRO A 73 11.59 7.22 15.36
N LEU A 74 10.48 7.94 15.57
CA LEU A 74 10.04 8.38 16.90
C LEU A 74 9.59 7.21 17.79
N HIS A 75 9.23 6.06 17.20
CA HIS A 75 8.79 4.87 17.92
C HIS A 75 9.94 3.89 18.22
N MET A 76 11.16 4.17 17.77
CA MET A 76 12.35 3.34 18.02
C MET A 76 12.69 3.07 19.50
N PRO A 77 12.30 3.92 20.48
CA PRO A 77 12.44 3.57 21.89
C PRO A 77 11.60 2.37 22.36
N PHE A 78 10.65 1.89 21.54
CA PHE A 78 9.79 0.75 21.85
C PHE A 78 10.16 -0.47 21.00
N GLU A 79 10.29 -1.64 21.63
CA GLU A 79 10.59 -2.89 20.93
C GLU A 79 9.49 -3.25 19.92
N GLY A 80 9.91 -3.72 18.75
CA GLY A 80 9.02 -4.11 17.65
C GLY A 80 8.81 -3.03 16.59
N THR A 81 9.30 -1.80 16.79
CA THR A 81 9.31 -0.76 15.76
C THR A 81 10.30 -1.11 14.63
N ILE A 82 9.84 -1.01 13.38
CA ILE A 82 10.67 -1.17 12.19
C ILE A 82 10.43 0.03 11.27
N THR A 83 11.47 0.84 11.07
CA THR A 83 11.39 2.07 10.29
C THR A 83 12.35 2.04 9.10
N LEU A 84 11.89 2.57 7.97
CA LEU A 84 12.76 2.97 6.87
C LEU A 84 13.31 4.38 7.11
N SER A 85 14.35 4.74 6.36
CA SER A 85 14.69 6.16 6.17
C SER A 85 13.64 6.82 5.27
N PRO A 86 13.41 8.14 5.39
CA PRO A 86 12.51 8.87 4.50
C PRO A 86 12.85 8.68 3.00
N ASP A 87 14.15 8.72 2.66
CA ASP A 87 14.61 8.56 1.28
C ASP A 87 14.35 7.15 0.75
N THR A 88 14.61 6.12 1.55
CA THR A 88 14.34 4.73 1.16
C THR A 88 12.84 4.51 0.96
N TYR A 89 12.00 4.98 1.90
CA TYR A 89 10.54 4.88 1.79
C TYR A 89 10.04 5.57 0.51
N MET A 90 10.49 6.81 0.27
CA MET A 90 10.10 7.57 -0.92
C MET A 90 10.54 6.88 -2.22
N ASN A 91 11.72 6.29 -2.26
CA ASN A 91 12.19 5.54 -3.43
C ASN A 91 11.33 4.30 -3.71
N VAL A 92 10.99 3.53 -2.66
CA VAL A 92 10.09 2.37 -2.79
C VAL A 92 8.73 2.79 -3.36
N VAL A 93 8.13 3.86 -2.82
CA VAL A 93 6.84 4.37 -3.29
C VAL A 93 6.92 4.82 -4.75
N LYS A 94 7.95 5.59 -5.12
CA LYS A 94 8.16 6.09 -6.49
C LYS A 94 8.37 4.96 -7.48
N GLU A 95 9.26 4.02 -7.18
CA GLU A 95 9.57 2.90 -8.08
C GLU A 95 8.39 1.94 -8.25
N THR A 96 7.60 1.72 -7.18
CA THR A 96 6.36 0.94 -7.24
C THR A 96 5.36 1.61 -8.19
N CYS A 97 5.10 2.90 -8.00
CA CYS A 97 4.20 3.69 -8.85
C CYS A 97 4.67 3.75 -10.31
N ALA A 98 5.97 3.94 -10.54
CA ALA A 98 6.55 4.00 -11.88
C ALA A 98 6.38 2.67 -12.61
N SER A 99 6.62 1.54 -11.93
CA SER A 99 6.50 0.20 -12.51
C SER A 99 5.08 -0.09 -13.01
N VAL A 100 4.07 0.20 -12.19
CA VAL A 100 2.67 -0.04 -12.59
C VAL A 100 2.17 0.96 -13.63
N ALA A 101 2.69 2.19 -13.62
CA ALA A 101 2.40 3.19 -14.66
C ALA A 101 2.89 2.72 -16.04
N GLN A 102 4.07 2.08 -16.12
CA GLN A 102 4.57 1.47 -17.37
C GLN A 102 3.64 0.37 -17.91
N HIS A 103 2.86 -0.28 -17.04
CA HIS A 103 1.90 -1.33 -17.42
C HIS A 103 0.49 -0.81 -17.74
N GLY A 104 0.27 0.50 -17.66
CA GLY A 104 -0.98 1.15 -18.07
C GLY A 104 -1.85 1.67 -16.93
N ALA A 105 -1.38 1.65 -15.68
CA ALA A 105 -2.03 2.40 -14.61
C ALA A 105 -1.98 3.92 -14.93
N LYS A 106 -3.11 4.61 -14.76
CA LYS A 106 -3.27 6.04 -15.05
C LYS A 106 -3.75 6.84 -13.84
N TYR A 107 -4.44 6.17 -12.91
CA TYR A 107 -4.85 6.77 -11.65
C TYR A 107 -4.17 6.01 -10.52
N LEU A 108 -3.30 6.71 -9.80
CA LEU A 108 -2.55 6.20 -8.66
C LEU A 108 -3.13 6.82 -7.38
N LEU A 109 -3.75 6.00 -6.54
CA LEU A 109 -4.20 6.40 -5.22
C LEU A 109 -3.25 5.83 -4.16
N ILE A 110 -2.50 6.70 -3.48
CA ILE A 110 -1.72 6.30 -2.30
C ILE A 110 -2.64 6.42 -1.08
N LEU A 111 -2.97 5.29 -0.44
CA LEU A 111 -3.82 5.26 0.74
C LEU A 111 -2.94 5.06 1.97
N ASN A 112 -2.62 6.17 2.63
CA ASN A 112 -1.75 6.19 3.78
C ASN A 112 -2.54 6.14 5.10
N TRP A 113 -2.10 5.32 6.04
CA TRP A 113 -2.64 5.22 7.41
C TRP A 113 -1.59 5.49 8.49
N HIS A 114 -0.49 6.17 8.16
CA HIS A 114 0.55 6.50 9.13
C HIS A 114 1.05 7.93 8.96
N GLU A 115 1.04 8.74 10.02
CA GLU A 115 1.27 10.19 9.91
C GLU A 115 2.66 10.53 9.34
N LEU A 116 3.72 9.87 9.83
CA LEU A 116 5.11 10.18 9.47
C LEU A 116 5.53 9.70 8.08
N ASN A 117 4.65 8.98 7.36
CA ASN A 117 4.85 8.69 5.94
C ASN A 117 4.64 9.93 5.04
N ILE A 118 4.03 10.98 5.59
CA ILE A 118 3.81 12.26 4.91
C ILE A 118 4.99 13.19 5.26
N PRO A 119 5.65 13.81 4.27
CA PRO A 119 6.76 14.75 4.49
C PRO A 119 6.38 16.00 5.29
#